data_AF-A0A5Y3YJT6-F1
#
_entry.id   AF-A0A5Y3YJT6-F1
#
_cell.length_a   1.000
_cell.length_b   1.000
_cell.length_c   1.000
_cell.angle_alpha   90.00
_cell.angle_beta   90.00
_cell.angle_gamma   90.00
#
_symmetry.space_group_name_H-M   'P 1'
#
loop_
_entity.id
_entity.type
_entity.pdbx_description
1 polymer ?
#
loop_
_entity_poly.entity_id
_entity_poly.type
_entity_poly.pdbx_seq_one_letter_code
_entity_poly.pdbx_strand_id
1 'polypeptide(L)'
;IECLQSAQNWQRKSLSLQGLNLLQSVLIKLTTGKISITTSSGEYITASGPMLIFLAKDQTIHITMEETHEQLNYNLIELDSASIKNAYNFFLYEHADFSAPLTKPTTKHLLAPIETGVARVFNLLHSSNKSQKLSQDKKEYLIRFLLSEFIYEPEAFALFREL
;
A
#
# COMPACT_ATOMS: atom_id res chain seq x y z
N ILE A 1 -13.78 4.13 7.62
CA ILE A 1 -13.70 2.71 8.05
C ILE A 1 -14.85 1.90 7.44
N GLU A 2 -16.11 2.29 7.64
CA GLU A 2 -17.24 1.53 7.07
C GLU A 2 -17.27 1.51 5.55
N CYS A 3 -17.10 2.63 4.84
CA CYS A 3 -17.30 2.68 3.38
C CYS A 3 -16.40 1.73 2.55
N LEU A 4 -15.12 1.56 2.93
CA LEU A 4 -14.18 0.67 2.23
C LEU A 4 -14.32 -0.80 2.62
N GLN A 5 -14.71 -1.09 3.87
CA GLN A 5 -14.99 -2.46 4.31
C GLN A 5 -16.40 -2.91 3.89
N SER A 6 -17.39 -2.02 3.85
CA SER A 6 -18.75 -2.27 3.38
C SER A 6 -18.82 -2.53 1.88
N ALA A 7 -17.84 -2.02 1.12
CA ALA A 7 -17.68 -2.32 -0.31
C ALA A 7 -17.33 -3.80 -0.57
N GLN A 8 -16.91 -4.58 0.43
CA GLN A 8 -16.60 -6.00 0.29
C GLN A 8 -17.85 -6.87 0.02
N ASN A 9 -19.06 -6.39 0.33
CA ASN A 9 -20.30 -7.17 0.25
C ASN A 9 -21.16 -6.95 -1.02
N TRP A 10 -20.71 -6.17 -2.00
CA TRP A 10 -21.55 -5.75 -3.14
C TRP A 10 -20.91 -6.13 -4.49
N GLN A 11 -20.98 -7.41 -4.86
CA GLN A 11 -20.16 -8.02 -5.92
C GLN A 11 -20.76 -8.07 -7.35
N ARG A 12 -21.62 -7.14 -7.81
CA ARG A 12 -22.12 -7.22 -9.21
C ARG A 12 -22.33 -5.93 -10.00
N LYS A 13 -21.74 -4.80 -9.60
CA LYS A 13 -21.67 -3.61 -10.47
C LYS A 13 -20.29 -3.01 -10.32
N SER A 14 -19.71 -2.51 -11.42
CA SER A 14 -18.43 -1.80 -11.42
C SER A 14 -18.42 -0.78 -10.29
N LEU A 15 -17.74 -1.12 -9.21
CA LEU A 15 -17.73 -0.32 -8.00
C LEU A 15 -16.62 0.70 -8.19
N SER A 16 -17.01 1.96 -8.37
CA SER A 16 -16.09 3.08 -8.29
C SER A 16 -16.22 3.72 -6.92
N LEU A 17 -15.08 3.86 -6.23
CA LEU A 17 -14.98 4.61 -4.99
C LEU A 17 -14.36 5.95 -5.35
N GLN A 18 -15.11 7.03 -5.17
CA GLN A 18 -14.70 8.37 -5.57
C GLN A 18 -14.37 9.23 -4.36
N GLY A 19 -13.32 10.05 -4.49
CA GLY A 19 -13.01 11.10 -3.51
C GLY A 19 -12.54 10.58 -2.15
N LEU A 20 -11.83 9.45 -2.13
CA LEU A 20 -11.29 8.87 -0.90
C LEU A 20 -10.10 9.71 -0.42
N ASN A 21 -10.24 10.36 0.72
CA ASN A 21 -9.15 11.09 1.37
C ASN A 21 -8.31 10.14 2.22
N LEU A 22 -7.03 9.98 1.87
CA LEU A 22 -6.09 9.14 2.61
C LEU A 22 -5.49 9.92 3.80
N LEU A 23 -6.03 9.70 4.99
CA LEU A 23 -5.48 10.27 6.24
C LEU A 23 -4.24 9.50 6.75
N GLN A 24 -4.16 8.22 6.40
CA GLN A 24 -3.00 7.35 6.63
C GLN A 24 -2.54 6.77 5.30
N SER A 25 -1.27 6.38 5.23
CA SER A 25 -0.77 5.66 4.07
C SER A 25 -1.42 4.28 4.06
N VAL A 26 -1.73 3.76 2.89
CA VAL A 26 -2.45 2.50 2.71
C VAL A 26 -1.58 1.54 1.92
N LEU A 27 -1.53 0.29 2.38
CA LEU A 27 -0.95 -0.82 1.64
C LEU A 27 -2.08 -1.74 1.19
N ILE A 28 -2.22 -1.91 -0.12
CA ILE A 28 -3.23 -2.76 -0.75
C ILE A 28 -2.54 -3.99 -1.31
N LYS A 29 -3.00 -5.17 -0.89
CA LYS A 29 -2.62 -6.46 -1.47
C LYS A 29 -3.68 -6.89 -2.48
N LEU A 30 -3.45 -6.62 -3.76
CA LEU A 30 -4.29 -7.05 -4.87
C LEU A 30 -3.88 -8.48 -5.29
N THR A 31 -4.71 -9.47 -4.99
CA THR A 31 -4.42 -10.89 -5.26
C THR A 31 -4.84 -11.30 -6.67
N THR A 32 -6.04 -10.90 -7.09
CA THR A 32 -6.60 -11.18 -8.43
C THR A 32 -7.43 -10.01 -8.93
N GLY A 33 -7.65 -9.93 -10.24
CA GLY A 33 -8.38 -8.83 -10.89
C GLY A 33 -7.51 -7.61 -11.15
N LYS A 34 -8.16 -6.53 -11.63
CA LYS A 34 -7.49 -5.30 -12.06
C LYS A 34 -8.17 -4.08 -11.47
N ILE A 35 -7.36 -3.15 -10.96
CA ILE A 35 -7.84 -1.86 -10.45
C ILE A 35 -7.12 -0.72 -11.14
N SER A 36 -7.82 0.40 -11.25
CA SER A 36 -7.25 1.66 -11.69
C SER A 36 -7.49 2.72 -10.61
N ILE A 37 -6.43 3.46 -10.28
CA ILE A 37 -6.42 4.48 -9.24
C ILE A 37 -6.05 5.80 -9.88
N THR A 38 -6.91 6.80 -9.71
CA THR A 38 -6.63 8.17 -10.15
C THR A 38 -6.48 9.07 -8.93
N THR A 39 -5.40 9.84 -8.87
CA THR A 39 -5.18 10.82 -7.81
C THR A 39 -5.76 12.18 -8.22
N SER A 40 -6.05 13.04 -7.26
CA SER A 40 -6.50 14.41 -7.53
C SER A 40 -5.45 15.28 -8.23
N SER A 41 -4.17 14.88 -8.21
CA SER A 41 -3.10 15.53 -8.99
C SER A 41 -3.09 15.08 -10.47
N GLY A 42 -3.98 14.16 -10.86
CA GLY A 42 -4.08 13.66 -12.23
C GLY A 42 -3.18 12.44 -12.51
N GLU A 43 -2.52 11.87 -11.49
CA GLU A 43 -1.79 10.62 -11.67
C GLU A 43 -2.77 9.48 -11.90
N TYR A 44 -2.45 8.59 -12.83
CA TYR A 44 -3.25 7.45 -13.17
C TYR A 44 -2.41 6.18 -13.08
N ILE A 45 -2.87 5.25 -12.25
CA ILE A 45 -2.19 4.00 -11.94
C ILE A 45 -3.12 2.87 -12.34
N THR A 46 -2.61 1.87 -13.04
CA THR A 46 -3.34 0.63 -13.32
C THR A 46 -2.52 -0.55 -12.83
N ALA A 47 -3.14 -1.41 -12.03
CA ALA A 47 -2.50 -2.59 -11.45
C ALA A 47 -3.36 -3.84 -11.64
N SER A 48 -2.74 -4.92 -12.10
CA SER A 48 -3.32 -6.26 -12.16
C SER A 48 -2.67 -7.14 -11.10
N GLY A 49 -3.47 -7.93 -10.39
CA GLY A 49 -2.97 -8.88 -9.39
C GLY A 49 -2.11 -9.99 -10.02
N PRO A 50 -1.13 -10.54 -9.27
CA PRO A 50 -0.81 -10.27 -7.87
C PRO A 50 0.14 -9.08 -7.68
N MET A 51 -0.33 -8.01 -7.04
CA MET A 51 0.40 -6.74 -6.88
C MET A 51 0.19 -6.14 -5.48
N LEU A 52 1.27 -5.65 -4.88
CA LEU A 52 1.28 -4.83 -3.67
C LEU A 52 1.34 -3.37 -4.09
N ILE A 53 0.43 -2.57 -3.55
CA ILE A 53 0.26 -1.17 -3.93
C ILE A 53 0.35 -0.34 -2.65
N PHE A 54 1.35 0.52 -2.58
CA PHE A 54 1.48 1.51 -1.51
C PHE A 54 0.92 2.84 -2.00
N LEU A 55 0.08 3.48 -1.19
CA LEU A 55 -0.47 4.81 -1.43
C LEU A 55 -0.13 5.68 -0.22
N ALA A 56 0.60 6.78 -0.45
CA ALA A 56 0.94 7.73 0.61
C ALA A 56 -0.31 8.45 1.16
N LYS A 57 -0.26 8.90 2.41
CA LYS A 57 -1.28 9.82 2.97
C LYS A 57 -1.29 11.19 2.27
N ASP A 58 -2.24 12.03 2.67
CA ASP A 58 -2.41 13.42 2.22
C ASP A 58 -2.64 13.52 0.70
N GLN A 59 -3.46 12.62 0.17
CA GLN A 59 -3.97 12.66 -1.19
C GLN A 59 -5.42 12.18 -1.25
N THR A 60 -6.13 12.69 -2.25
CA THR A 60 -7.48 12.22 -2.61
C THR A 60 -7.35 11.27 -3.79
N ILE A 61 -7.93 10.08 -3.68
CA ILE A 61 -7.89 9.06 -4.73
C ILE A 61 -9.29 8.64 -5.18
N HIS A 62 -9.35 8.16 -6.41
CA HIS A 62 -10.52 7.52 -7.02
C HIS A 62 -10.10 6.12 -7.43
N ILE A 63 -10.77 5.08 -6.94
CA ILE A 63 -10.49 3.69 -7.28
C ILE A 63 -11.62 3.18 -8.16
N THR A 64 -11.25 2.69 -9.34
CA THR A 64 -12.16 2.04 -10.28
C THR A 64 -11.75 0.58 -10.43
N MET A 65 -12.71 -0.32 -10.24
CA MET A 65 -12.52 -1.75 -10.51
C MET A 65 -12.72 -1.99 -12.01
N GLU A 66 -11.74 -2.59 -12.67
CA GLU A 66 -11.87 -2.95 -14.08
C GLU A 66 -12.53 -4.32 -14.21
N GLU A 67 -13.44 -4.44 -15.18
CA GLU A 67 -14.15 -5.68 -15.45
C GLU A 67 -13.20 -6.68 -16.12
N THR A 68 -12.76 -7.66 -15.35
CA THR A 68 -11.94 -8.79 -15.82
C THR A 68 -12.72 -10.09 -15.72
N HIS A 69 -12.27 -11.15 -16.43
CA HIS A 69 -12.82 -12.49 -16.26
C HIS A 69 -12.61 -13.06 -14.85
N GLU A 70 -11.63 -12.53 -14.12
CA GLU A 70 -11.34 -12.90 -12.74
C GLU A 70 -12.11 -12.03 -11.73
N GLN A 71 -12.52 -12.65 -10.62
CA GLN A 71 -13.09 -11.95 -9.49
C GLN A 71 -12.03 -11.09 -8.79
N LEU A 72 -12.35 -9.83 -8.55
CA LEU A 72 -11.47 -8.93 -7.81
C LEU A 72 -11.28 -9.42 -6.36
N ASN A 73 -10.03 -9.62 -5.96
CA ASN A 73 -9.66 -9.98 -4.59
C ASN A 73 -8.55 -9.07 -4.09
N TYR A 74 -8.86 -8.24 -3.11
CA TYR A 74 -7.88 -7.36 -2.46
C TYR A 74 -8.10 -7.29 -0.96
N ASN A 75 -7.04 -6.98 -0.24
CA ASN A 75 -7.10 -6.59 1.16
C ASN A 75 -6.28 -5.32 1.35
N LEU A 76 -6.56 -4.55 2.41
CA LEU A 76 -5.82 -3.34 2.73
C LEU A 76 -5.43 -3.30 4.20
N ILE A 77 -4.32 -2.64 4.50
CA ILE A 77 -3.93 -2.22 5.84
C ILE A 77 -3.53 -0.75 5.81
N GLU A 78 -3.83 -0.03 6.88
CA GLU A 78 -3.36 1.33 7.10
C GLU A 78 -2.02 1.29 7.83
N LEU A 79 -1.13 2.21 7.46
CA LEU A 79 0.20 2.36 8.02
C LEU A 79 0.32 3.76 8.61
N ASP A 80 0.69 3.82 9.89
CA ASP A 80 0.97 5.07 10.57
C ASP A 80 2.36 5.60 10.20
N SER A 81 2.53 6.92 10.28
CA SER A 81 3.79 7.59 9.98
C SER A 81 4.97 7.13 10.82
N ALA A 82 4.76 6.76 12.08
CA ALA A 82 5.87 6.33 12.95
C ALA A 82 6.44 4.99 12.46
N SER A 83 5.57 4.04 12.08
CA SER A 83 5.98 2.76 11.50
C SER A 83 6.75 2.95 10.17
N ILE A 84 6.30 3.85 9.29
CA ILE A 84 6.97 4.14 8.02
C ILE A 84 8.34 4.78 8.27
N LYS A 85 8.40 5.78 9.16
CA LYS A 85 9.64 6.46 9.52
C LYS A 85 10.66 5.51 10.16
N ASN A 86 10.21 4.58 11.00
CA ASN A 86 11.07 3.57 11.59
C ASN A 86 11.65 2.63 10.52
N ALA A 87 10.84 2.21 9.53
CA ALA A 87 11.32 1.41 8.41
C ALA A 87 12.32 2.20 7.55
N TYR A 88 12.03 3.46 7.22
CA TYR A 88 12.92 4.36 6.49
C TYR A 88 14.30 4.50 7.15
N ASN A 89 14.32 4.78 8.47
CA ASN A 89 15.57 4.90 9.21
C ASN A 89 16.40 3.61 9.19
N PHE A 90 15.73 2.45 9.25
CA PHE A 90 16.40 1.16 9.11
C PHE A 90 16.99 0.97 7.71
N PHE A 91 16.23 1.30 6.65
CA PHE A 91 16.74 1.18 5.28
C PHE A 91 17.92 2.12 5.01
N LEU A 92 17.91 3.34 5.55
CA LEU A 92 19.06 4.24 5.46
C LEU A 92 20.32 3.65 6.11
N TYR A 93 20.16 2.96 7.25
CA TYR A 93 21.27 2.34 7.94
C TYR A 93 21.84 1.14 7.16
N GLU A 94 20.97 0.25 6.66
CA GLU A 94 21.37 -0.95 5.90
C GLU A 94 21.91 -0.61 4.50
N HIS A 95 21.44 0.49 3.90
CA HIS A 95 21.86 0.96 2.59
C HIS A 95 22.68 2.25 2.70
N ALA A 96 23.71 2.25 3.54
CA ALA A 96 24.56 3.41 3.80
C ALA A 96 25.23 4.00 2.53
N ASP A 97 25.43 3.18 1.50
CA ASP A 97 25.97 3.62 0.20
C ASP A 97 24.92 4.29 -0.70
N PHE A 98 23.63 4.22 -0.34
CA PHE A 98 22.54 4.81 -1.09
C PHE A 98 22.34 6.27 -0.68
N SER A 99 22.77 7.21 -1.53
CA SER A 99 22.41 8.60 -1.36
C SER A 99 20.94 8.79 -1.74
N ALA A 100 20.04 8.76 -0.75
CA ALA A 100 18.63 9.04 -0.97
C ALA A 100 18.48 10.42 -1.65
N PRO A 101 17.86 10.51 -2.84
CA PRO A 101 17.69 11.78 -3.54
C PRO A 101 16.99 12.81 -2.65
N LEU A 102 17.54 14.02 -2.56
CA LEU A 102 16.91 15.14 -1.85
C LEU A 102 15.71 15.73 -2.61
N THR A 103 15.43 15.21 -3.81
CA THR A 103 14.27 15.59 -4.60
C THR A 103 12.98 15.20 -3.88
N LYS A 104 11.94 16.03 -4.05
CA LYS A 104 10.59 15.65 -3.64
C LYS A 104 10.10 14.52 -4.54
N PRO A 105 9.38 13.53 -4.01
CA PRO A 105 8.77 12.50 -4.84
C PRO A 105 7.80 13.17 -5.83
N THR A 106 7.87 12.74 -7.09
CA THR A 106 6.93 13.17 -8.12
C THR A 106 5.62 12.41 -8.01
N THR A 107 5.66 11.17 -7.48
CA THR A 107 4.49 10.33 -7.30
C THR A 107 4.19 10.02 -5.84
N LYS A 108 2.92 9.75 -5.54
CA LYS A 108 2.46 9.38 -4.19
C LYS A 108 2.09 7.90 -4.05
N HIS A 109 2.70 7.05 -4.85
CA HIS A 109 2.43 5.62 -4.87
C HIS A 109 3.68 4.80 -5.18
N LEU A 110 3.68 3.53 -4.75
CA LEU A 110 4.71 2.55 -5.13
C LEU A 110 4.01 1.23 -5.47
N LEU A 111 4.60 0.47 -6.38
CA LEU A 111 4.10 -0.83 -6.81
C LEU A 111 5.19 -1.89 -6.63
N ALA A 112 4.81 -3.09 -6.20
CA ALA A 112 5.71 -4.22 -6.13
C ALA A 112 4.93 -5.53 -6.40
N PRO A 113 5.50 -6.50 -7.11
CA PRO A 113 4.86 -7.81 -7.27
C PRO A 113 4.69 -8.50 -5.91
N ILE A 114 3.66 -9.35 -5.77
CA ILE A 114 3.50 -10.14 -4.52
C ILE A 114 4.15 -11.52 -4.70
N GLU A 115 5.22 -11.75 -3.95
CA GLU A 115 5.76 -13.09 -3.75
C GLU A 115 5.03 -13.86 -2.62
N THR A 116 5.23 -15.18 -2.57
CA THR A 116 4.56 -16.06 -1.59
C THR A 116 4.84 -15.64 -0.13
N GLY A 117 6.05 -15.16 0.16
CA GLY A 117 6.42 -14.65 1.48
C GLY A 117 5.65 -13.37 1.86
N VAL A 118 5.60 -12.40 0.95
CA VAL A 118 4.93 -11.10 1.10
C VAL A 118 3.45 -11.28 1.38
N ALA A 119 2.76 -12.15 0.63
CA ALA A 119 1.34 -12.41 0.84
C ALA A 119 1.02 -12.93 2.25
N ARG A 120 1.89 -13.78 2.82
CA ARG A 120 1.71 -14.33 4.18
C ARG A 120 1.92 -13.26 5.24
N VAL A 121 2.97 -12.45 5.11
CA VAL A 121 3.24 -11.34 6.03
C VAL A 121 2.10 -10.33 6.04
N PHE A 122 1.60 -9.96 4.86
CA PHE A 122 0.44 -9.07 4.75
C PHE A 122 -0.79 -9.65 5.46
N ASN A 123 -1.12 -10.92 5.21
CA ASN A 123 -2.27 -11.58 5.83
C ASN A 123 -2.17 -11.60 7.36
N LEU A 124 -0.97 -11.80 7.90
CA LEU A 124 -0.71 -11.80 9.33
C LEU A 124 -0.95 -10.40 9.95
N LEU A 125 -0.49 -9.33 9.29
CA LEU A 125 -0.77 -7.97 9.73
C LEU A 125 -2.26 -7.63 9.63
N HIS A 126 -2.91 -7.99 8.53
CA HIS A 126 -4.34 -7.76 8.31
C HIS A 126 -5.22 -8.50 9.33
N SER A 127 -4.91 -9.76 9.67
CA SER A 127 -5.64 -10.52 10.68
C SER A 127 -5.35 -10.05 12.10
N SER A 128 -4.16 -9.48 12.36
CA SER A 128 -3.81 -8.97 13.69
C SER A 128 -4.68 -7.82 14.16
N ASN A 129 -5.24 -7.06 13.22
CA ASN A 129 -6.20 -6.00 13.50
C ASN A 129 -7.59 -6.53 13.88
N LYS A 130 -7.88 -7.83 13.64
CA LYS A 130 -9.20 -8.44 13.85
C LYS A 130 -9.26 -9.38 15.06
N SER A 131 -8.26 -10.24 15.25
CA SER A 131 -8.37 -11.34 16.24
C SER A 131 -7.08 -11.73 16.97
N GLN A 132 -5.89 -11.37 16.47
CA GLN A 132 -4.62 -11.80 17.04
C GLN A 132 -3.71 -10.61 17.34
N LYS A 133 -3.62 -10.18 18.60
CA LYS A 133 -2.81 -9.01 18.98
C LYS A 133 -1.31 -9.32 18.88
N LEU A 134 -0.68 -8.88 17.80
CA LEU A 134 0.78 -8.87 17.67
C LEU A 134 1.39 -7.82 18.61
N SER A 135 2.57 -8.09 19.16
CA SER A 135 3.37 -7.08 19.86
C SER A 135 3.80 -5.98 18.89
N GLN A 136 4.08 -4.79 19.42
CA GLN A 136 4.50 -3.64 18.61
C GLN A 136 5.76 -3.96 17.80
N ASP A 137 6.80 -4.52 18.42
CA ASP A 137 8.04 -4.89 17.76
C ASP A 137 7.83 -5.85 16.58
N LYS A 138 6.91 -6.82 16.75
CA LYS A 138 6.56 -7.75 15.67
C LYS A 138 5.84 -7.03 14.54
N LYS A 139 4.92 -6.11 14.84
CA LYS A 139 4.23 -5.33 13.81
C LYS A 139 5.23 -4.48 13.02
N GLU A 140 6.12 -3.77 13.70
CA GLU A 140 7.14 -2.94 13.06
C GLU A 140 8.07 -3.77 12.17
N TYR A 141 8.52 -4.94 12.62
CA TYR A 141 9.31 -5.85 11.81
C TYR A 141 8.58 -6.29 10.52
N LEU A 142 7.29 -6.65 10.64
CA LEU A 142 6.50 -7.10 9.49
C LEU A 142 6.18 -5.95 8.54
N ILE A 143 5.90 -4.74 9.05
CA ILE A 143 5.70 -3.55 8.21
C ILE A 143 6.98 -3.24 7.45
N ARG A 144 8.13 -3.26 8.13
CA ARG A 144 9.43 -3.07 7.50
C ARG A 144 9.70 -4.09 6.39
N PHE A 145 9.38 -5.36 6.63
CA PHE A 145 9.47 -6.39 5.59
C PHE A 145 8.56 -6.11 4.39
N LEU A 146 7.34 -5.60 4.60
CA LEU A 146 6.47 -5.25 3.46
C LEU A 146 6.96 -4.00 2.72
N LEU A 147 7.53 -3.03 3.43
CA LEU A 147 8.05 -1.81 2.82
C LEU A 147 9.37 -2.06 2.08
N SER A 148 10.14 -3.09 2.44
CA SER A 148 11.35 -3.46 1.71
C SER A 148 11.08 -3.92 0.29
N GLU A 149 9.85 -4.38 -0.02
CA GLU A 149 9.46 -4.75 -1.39
C GLU A 149 9.51 -3.56 -2.37
N PHE A 150 9.49 -2.32 -1.86
CA PHE A 150 9.50 -1.12 -2.70
C PHE A 150 10.84 -0.41 -2.77
N ILE A 151 11.86 -0.78 -1.97
CA ILE A 151 13.07 0.07 -1.82
C ILE A 151 13.90 0.23 -3.11
N TYR A 152 13.65 -0.63 -4.10
CA TYR A 152 14.26 -0.54 -5.43
C TYR A 152 13.47 0.32 -6.42
N GLU A 153 12.24 0.74 -6.08
CA GLU A 153 11.51 1.74 -6.84
C GLU A 153 12.24 3.09 -6.74
N PRO A 154 12.40 3.84 -7.86
CA PRO A 154 13.23 5.05 -7.91
C PRO A 154 12.89 6.11 -6.85
N GLU A 155 11.63 6.20 -6.43
CA GLU A 155 11.15 7.24 -5.50
C GLU A 155 10.87 6.71 -4.09
N ALA A 156 11.07 5.43 -3.79
CA ALA A 156 10.64 4.85 -2.51
C ALA A 156 11.27 5.55 -1.29
N PHE A 157 12.58 5.77 -1.31
CA PHE A 157 13.27 6.47 -0.23
C PHE A 157 12.83 7.93 -0.08
N ALA A 158 12.63 8.63 -1.20
CA ALA A 158 12.15 10.01 -1.18
C ALA A 158 10.72 10.08 -0.63
N LEU A 159 9.86 9.13 -1.02
CA LEU A 159 8.48 9.07 -0.55
C LEU A 159 8.40 8.72 0.93
N PHE A 160 9.13 7.70 1.40
CA PHE A 160 9.11 7.31 2.82
C PHE A 160 9.68 8.39 3.74
N ARG A 161 10.62 9.23 3.26
CA ARG A 161 11.16 10.35 4.02
C ARG A 161 10.10 11.41 4.35
N GLU A 162 9.15 11.64 3.45
CA GLU A 162 8.16 12.73 3.57
C GLU A 162 6.92 12.35 4.41
N LEU A 163 6.79 11.10 4.85
CA LEU A 163 5.58 10.57 5.49
C LEU A 163 5.66 10.48 7.02
#